data_AF-A0A424YGH3-F1
#
_entry.id   AF-A0A424YGH3-F1
#
_cell.length_a   1.000
_cell.length_b   1.000
_cell.length_c   1.000
_cell.angle_alpha   90.00
_cell.angle_beta   90.00
_cell.angle_gamma   90.00
#
_symmetry.space_group_name_H-M   'P 1'
#
loop_
_entity.id
_entity.type
_entity.pdbx_description
1 polymer ?
#
loop_
_entity_poly.entity_id
_entity_poly.type
_entity_poly.pdbx_seq_one_letter_code
_entity_poly.pdbx_strand_id
1 'polypeptide(L)'
;MDVYEVEKGDNFTIIAEKFDISLDELIQANPQIKNINRLFPGDKIKIPKKIKKQIPQIITIEFLDENRQPLPRVGEFIQLQPVTIIRVTFSVEVASVLFFFFPTGVDTFEFTQLIGAVRNGRIVEFRWDVPPALLAFFFVIGCTNSACIKSEDIGVFSEE
;
A
#
# COMPACT_ATOMS: atom_id res chain seq x y z
N MET A 1 -15.50 -2.35 18.30
CA MET A 1 -16.85 -2.75 17.88
C MET A 1 -17.73 -2.04 18.85
N ASP A 2 -18.51 -1.10 18.33
CA ASP A 2 -19.11 -0.08 19.17
C ASP A 2 -20.60 -0.41 19.26
N VAL A 3 -21.24 -0.08 20.38
CA VAL A 3 -22.66 -0.34 20.59
C VAL A 3 -23.38 0.99 20.60
N TYR A 4 -24.34 1.13 19.70
CA TYR A 4 -25.22 2.28 19.63
C TYR A 4 -26.55 1.94 20.28
N GLU A 5 -27.05 2.85 21.10
CA GLU A 5 -28.39 2.78 21.67
C GLU A 5 -29.35 3.57 20.77
N VAL A 6 -30.40 2.91 20.31
CA VAL A 6 -31.37 3.46 19.37
C VAL A 6 -32.12 4.62 20.01
N GLU A 7 -32.24 5.73 19.28
CA GLU A 7 -33.00 6.90 19.69
C GLU A 7 -34.37 6.94 18.99
N LYS A 8 -35.28 7.79 19.51
CA LYS A 8 -36.61 7.94 18.92
C LYS A 8 -36.52 8.49 17.50
N GLY A 9 -37.04 7.72 16.54
CA GLY A 9 -37.05 8.09 15.12
C GLY A 9 -35.93 7.44 14.30
N ASP A 10 -35.01 6.74 14.96
CA ASP A 10 -33.98 5.98 14.26
C ASP A 10 -34.57 4.78 13.53
N ASN A 11 -33.94 4.45 12.40
CA ASN A 11 -34.09 3.19 11.71
C ASN A 11 -32.71 2.73 11.22
N PHE A 12 -32.60 1.50 10.72
CA PHE A 12 -31.32 0.96 10.25
C PHE A 12 -30.65 1.83 9.18
N THR A 13 -31.41 2.46 8.27
CA THR A 13 -30.86 3.34 7.22
C THR A 13 -30.24 4.60 7.82
N ILE A 14 -30.95 5.28 8.72
CA ILE A 14 -30.46 6.49 9.41
C ILE A 14 -29.22 6.17 10.24
N ILE A 15 -29.23 5.03 10.96
CA ILE A 15 -28.09 4.60 11.76
C ILE A 15 -26.90 4.28 10.84
N ALA A 16 -27.12 3.55 9.74
CA ALA A 16 -26.06 3.22 8.79
C ALA A 16 -25.41 4.49 8.21
N GLU A 17 -26.23 5.47 7.81
CA GLU A 17 -25.77 6.78 7.34
C GLU A 17 -24.99 7.56 8.41
N LYS A 18 -25.50 7.60 9.66
CA LYS A 18 -24.86 8.28 10.80
C LYS A 18 -23.45 7.75 11.08
N PHE A 19 -23.23 6.46 10.83
CA PHE A 19 -21.94 5.79 11.02
C PHE A 19 -21.14 5.57 9.73
N ASP A 20 -21.60 6.11 8.59
CA ASP A 20 -20.97 5.98 7.27
C ASP A 20 -20.72 4.50 6.87
N ILE A 21 -21.61 3.59 7.25
CA ILE A 21 -21.54 2.15 6.90
C ILE A 21 -22.68 1.77 5.97
N SER A 22 -22.55 0.67 5.24
CA SER A 22 -23.67 0.19 4.42
C SER A 22 -24.75 -0.46 5.28
N LEU A 23 -26.00 -0.40 4.82
CA LEU A 23 -27.13 -1.06 5.45
C LEU A 23 -26.88 -2.57 5.61
N ASP A 24 -26.32 -3.21 4.58
CA ASP A 24 -26.02 -4.64 4.57
C ASP A 24 -24.97 -5.02 5.63
N GLU A 25 -23.89 -4.24 5.76
CA GLU A 25 -22.88 -4.44 6.81
C GLU A 25 -23.50 -4.32 8.20
N LEU A 26 -24.40 -3.35 8.40
CA LEU A 26 -25.08 -3.16 9.67
C LEU A 26 -26.04 -4.32 10.00
N ILE A 27 -26.78 -4.82 9.00
CA ILE A 27 -27.67 -5.99 9.16
C ILE A 27 -26.86 -7.25 9.49
N GLN A 28 -25.76 -7.49 8.76
CA GLN A 28 -24.89 -8.64 8.99
C GLN A 28 -24.24 -8.61 10.39
N ALA A 29 -23.91 -7.42 10.90
CA ALA A 29 -23.38 -7.25 12.25
C ALA A 29 -24.42 -7.51 13.35
N ASN A 30 -25.72 -7.51 13.01
CA ASN A 30 -26.84 -7.63 13.94
C ASN A 30 -27.80 -8.80 13.60
N PRO A 31 -27.31 -10.05 13.51
CA PRO A 31 -28.14 -11.21 13.14
C PRO A 31 -29.26 -11.50 14.16
N GLN A 32 -29.20 -10.91 15.36
CA GLN A 32 -30.26 -11.00 16.36
C GLN A 32 -31.54 -10.23 15.97
N ILE A 33 -31.46 -9.28 15.04
CA ILE A 33 -32.60 -8.47 14.62
C ILE A 33 -33.26 -9.09 13.40
N LYS A 34 -34.40 -9.74 13.60
CA LYS A 34 -35.16 -10.43 12.55
C LYS A 34 -35.98 -9.48 11.67
N ASN A 35 -36.34 -8.31 12.18
CA ASN A 35 -37.13 -7.33 11.44
C ASN A 35 -36.53 -5.93 11.62
N ILE A 36 -35.82 -5.48 10.59
CA ILE A 36 -35.11 -4.19 10.55
C ILE A 36 -36.05 -2.97 10.63
N ASN A 37 -37.35 -3.16 10.33
CA ASN A 37 -38.36 -2.10 10.41
C ASN A 37 -38.96 -1.95 11.81
N ARG A 38 -38.53 -2.76 12.79
CA ARG A 38 -39.00 -2.72 14.18
C ARG A 38 -37.82 -2.48 15.11
N LEU A 39 -37.43 -1.21 15.20
CA LEU A 39 -36.48 -0.69 16.17
C LEU A 39 -37.23 0.13 17.22
N PHE A 40 -36.87 -0.04 18.48
CA PHE A 40 -37.42 0.72 19.59
C PHE A 40 -36.31 1.50 20.30
N PRO A 41 -36.62 2.71 20.84
CA PRO A 41 -35.67 3.44 21.65
C PRO A 41 -35.14 2.58 22.81
N GLY A 42 -33.81 2.58 23.00
CA GLY A 42 -33.13 1.73 23.97
C GLY A 42 -32.61 0.39 23.42
N ASP A 43 -32.98 0.01 22.19
CA ASP A 43 -32.41 -1.15 21.53
C ASP A 43 -30.90 -0.98 21.32
N LYS A 44 -30.13 -2.06 21.47
CA LYS A 44 -28.67 -2.05 21.31
C LYS A 44 -28.28 -2.61 19.96
N ILE A 45 -27.70 -1.76 19.13
CA ILE A 45 -27.21 -2.07 17.80
C ILE A 45 -25.69 -2.12 17.80
N LYS A 46 -25.14 -3.23 17.32
CA LYS A 46 -23.70 -3.37 17.10
C LYS A 46 -23.33 -2.60 15.85
N ILE A 47 -22.49 -1.59 15.99
CA ILE A 47 -21.95 -0.83 14.87
C ILE A 47 -20.62 -1.48 14.45
N PRO A 48 -20.56 -2.10 13.26
CA PRO A 48 -19.29 -2.55 12.72
C PRO A 48 -18.39 -1.33 12.50
N LYS A 49 -17.11 -1.42 12.91
CA LYS A 49 -16.18 -0.35 12.62
C LYS A 49 -15.92 -0.34 11.12
N LYS A 50 -16.24 0.77 10.44
CA LYS A 50 -15.79 1.00 9.07
C LYS A 50 -14.26 0.98 9.09
N ILE A 51 -13.66 -0.06 8.52
CA ILE A 51 -12.24 -0.01 8.22
C ILE A 51 -12.13 0.99 7.07
N LYS A 52 -11.69 2.22 7.36
CA LYS A 52 -11.34 3.16 6.30
C LYS A 52 -10.31 2.44 5.43
N LYS A 53 -10.70 2.10 4.20
CA LYS A 53 -9.78 1.52 3.22
C LYS A 53 -8.67 2.53 3.01
N GLN A 54 -7.51 2.25 3.60
CA GLN A 54 -6.33 3.06 3.38
C GLN A 54 -5.77 2.60 2.05
N ILE A 55 -6.15 3.30 0.98
CA ILE A 55 -5.62 3.05 -0.35
C ILE A 55 -4.30 3.80 -0.43
N PRO A 56 -3.15 3.09 -0.49
CA PRO A 56 -1.87 3.75 -0.63
C PRO A 56 -1.75 4.36 -2.02
N GLN A 57 -1.08 5.50 -2.10
CA GLN A 57 -0.57 6.07 -3.34
C GLN A 57 0.94 6.19 -3.22
N ILE A 58 1.64 6.01 -4.34
CA ILE A 58 3.07 6.25 -4.44
C ILE A 58 3.26 7.72 -4.78
N ILE A 59 3.97 8.44 -3.92
CA ILE A 59 4.24 9.88 -4.09
C ILE A 59 5.53 10.06 -4.88
N THR A 60 6.60 9.37 -4.49
CA THR A 60 7.89 9.40 -5.21
C THR A 60 8.60 8.06 -5.15
N ILE A 61 9.42 7.81 -6.18
CA ILE A 61 10.45 6.77 -6.21
C ILE A 61 11.75 7.45 -6.63
N GLU A 62 12.73 7.48 -5.74
CA GLU A 62 14.04 8.07 -5.97
C GLU A 62 15.09 6.96 -6.00
N PHE A 63 15.99 7.02 -6.98
CA PHE A 63 17.16 6.14 -7.08
C PHE A 63 18.37 6.98 -6.71
N LEU A 64 19.10 6.58 -5.69
CA LEU A 64 20.17 7.35 -5.08
C LEU A 64 21.46 6.52 -4.99
N ASP A 65 22.60 7.19 -5.01
CA ASP A 65 23.89 6.58 -4.67
C ASP A 65 24.07 6.41 -3.14
N GLU A 66 25.20 5.86 -2.71
CA GLU A 66 25.55 5.68 -1.30
C GLU A 66 25.65 7.00 -0.51
N ASN A 67 25.90 8.12 -1.20
CA ASN A 67 25.95 9.46 -0.64
C ASN A 67 24.57 10.17 -0.68
N ARG A 68 23.50 9.43 -1.01
CA ARG A 68 22.12 9.92 -1.14
C ARG A 68 21.92 10.97 -2.24
N GLN A 69 22.77 10.98 -3.27
CA GLN A 69 22.59 11.82 -4.44
C GLN A 69 21.75 11.10 -5.50
N PRO A 70 20.84 11.79 -6.21
CA PRO A 70 20.05 11.19 -7.28
C PRO A 70 20.92 10.61 -8.40
N LEU A 71 20.62 9.38 -8.80
CA LEU A 71 21.26 8.72 -9.93
C LEU A 71 20.79 9.32 -11.26
N PRO A 72 21.69 9.40 -12.26
CA PRO A 72 21.37 10.03 -13.54
C PRO A 72 20.42 9.19 -14.38
N ARG A 73 19.61 9.87 -15.19
CA ARG A 73 18.85 9.27 -16.28
C ARG A 73 19.63 9.38 -17.58
N VAL A 74 19.73 8.28 -18.31
CA VAL A 74 20.33 8.20 -19.64
C VAL A 74 19.23 7.73 -20.59
N GLY A 75 18.66 8.68 -21.34
CA GLY A 75 17.42 8.44 -22.08
C GLY A 75 16.26 8.10 -21.14
N GLU A 76 15.54 7.01 -21.44
CA GLU A 76 14.40 6.53 -20.64
C GLU A 76 14.81 5.70 -19.42
N PHE A 77 16.10 5.38 -19.28
CA PHE A 77 16.60 4.48 -18.24
C PHE A 77 17.35 5.23 -17.14
N ILE A 78 17.32 4.69 -15.93
CA ILE A 78 18.16 5.13 -14.81
C ILE A 78 19.44 4.28 -14.80
N GLN A 79 20.59 4.94 -14.76
CA GLN A 79 21.88 4.28 -14.61
C GLN A 79 22.14 3.99 -13.13
N LEU A 80 22.12 2.71 -12.78
CA LEU A 80 22.35 2.20 -11.43
C LEU A 80 23.84 2.16 -11.10
N GLN A 81 24.16 2.35 -9.82
CA GLN A 81 25.48 2.06 -9.26
C GLN A 81 25.46 0.68 -8.58
N PRO A 82 26.63 0.04 -8.39
CA PRO A 82 26.73 -1.27 -7.73
C PRO A 82 25.99 -1.33 -6.40
N VAL A 83 26.02 -0.24 -5.63
CA VAL A 83 25.14 -0.06 -4.47
C VAL A 83 24.18 1.08 -4.77
N THR A 84 22.90 0.74 -4.94
CA THR A 84 21.84 1.72 -5.19
C THR A 84 20.85 1.75 -4.02
N ILE A 85 20.52 2.95 -3.55
CA ILE A 85 19.46 3.18 -2.59
C ILE A 85 18.17 3.54 -3.33
N ILE A 86 17.11 2.78 -3.13
CA ILE A 86 15.80 3.07 -3.69
C ILE A 86 14.89 3.57 -2.57
N ARG A 87 14.50 4.84 -2.66
CA ARG A 87 13.67 5.51 -1.66
C ARG A 87 12.28 5.73 -2.20
N VAL A 88 11.30 5.09 -1.56
CA VAL A 88 9.89 5.15 -1.94
C VAL A 88 9.11 5.91 -0.87
N THR A 89 8.35 6.92 -1.28
CA THR A 89 7.45 7.66 -0.39
C THR A 89 6.00 7.33 -0.72
N PHE A 90 5.22 6.95 0.30
CA PHE A 90 3.79 6.67 0.17
C PHE A 90 2.91 7.77 0.78
N SER A 91 1.66 7.86 0.34
CA SER A 91 0.67 8.81 0.90
C SER A 91 0.27 8.47 2.35
N VAL A 92 0.34 7.20 2.71
CA VAL A 92 0.05 6.63 4.04
C VAL A 92 1.11 5.60 4.41
N GLU A 93 1.18 5.21 5.68
CA GLU A 93 2.06 4.12 6.09
C GLU A 93 1.58 2.79 5.51
N VAL A 94 2.52 2.03 4.96
CA VAL A 94 2.28 0.72 4.35
C VAL A 94 2.72 -0.37 5.30
N ALA A 95 1.97 -1.48 5.32
CA ALA A 95 2.27 -2.67 6.12
C ALA A 95 3.42 -3.48 5.51
N SER A 96 3.47 -3.60 4.19
CA SER A 96 4.54 -4.29 3.46
C SER A 96 4.88 -3.55 2.18
N VAL A 97 6.14 -3.67 1.74
CA VAL A 97 6.59 -3.21 0.44
C VAL A 97 7.42 -4.31 -0.18
N LEU A 98 7.14 -4.61 -1.44
CA LEU A 98 7.89 -5.53 -2.26
C LEU A 98 8.53 -4.73 -3.39
N PHE A 99 9.78 -5.06 -3.68
CA PHE A 99 10.51 -4.54 -4.81
C PHE A 99 10.72 -5.68 -5.81
N PHE A 100 10.50 -5.40 -7.09
CA PHE A 100 10.69 -6.33 -8.18
C PHE A 100 11.53 -5.69 -9.27
N PHE A 101 12.32 -6.52 -9.94
CA PHE A 101 12.88 -6.21 -11.24
C PHE A 101 12.82 -7.47 -12.11
N PHE A 102 12.65 -7.27 -13.41
CA PHE A 102 12.74 -8.37 -14.37
C PHE A 102 13.69 -7.96 -15.50
N PRO A 103 14.76 -8.73 -15.74
CA PRO A 103 15.67 -8.51 -16.85
C PRO A 103 14.93 -8.57 -18.19
N THR A 104 15.35 -7.74 -19.15
CA THR A 104 14.78 -7.73 -20.51
C THR A 104 15.55 -8.60 -21.50
N GLY A 105 16.77 -9.02 -21.14
CA GLY A 105 17.62 -9.93 -21.91
C GLY A 105 17.37 -11.42 -21.62
N VAL A 106 18.00 -12.28 -22.41
CA VAL A 106 18.03 -13.74 -22.22
C VAL A 106 19.35 -14.23 -21.60
N ASP A 107 20.29 -13.32 -21.39
CA ASP A 107 21.61 -13.61 -20.85
C ASP A 107 21.52 -13.96 -19.36
N THR A 108 22.41 -14.84 -18.92
CA THR A 108 22.57 -15.16 -17.51
C THR A 108 23.13 -13.95 -16.78
N PHE A 109 22.46 -13.50 -15.72
CA PHE A 109 22.92 -12.42 -14.86
C PHE A 109 23.33 -12.96 -13.49
N GLU A 110 24.24 -12.24 -12.81
CA GLU A 110 24.70 -12.63 -11.49
C GLU A 110 23.60 -12.58 -10.43
N PHE A 111 23.79 -13.35 -9.35
CA PHE A 111 22.87 -13.30 -8.22
C PHE A 111 22.91 -11.92 -7.58
N THR A 112 21.75 -11.29 -7.48
CA THR A 112 21.60 -10.03 -6.76
C THR A 112 21.10 -10.26 -5.34
N GLN A 113 21.49 -9.37 -4.43
CA GLN A 113 21.03 -9.41 -3.05
C GLN A 113 20.45 -8.06 -2.62
N LEU A 114 19.40 -8.13 -1.80
CA LEU A 114 18.95 -6.98 -1.03
C LEU A 114 19.84 -6.86 0.20
N ILE A 115 20.66 -5.80 0.26
CA ILE A 115 21.56 -5.55 1.41
C ILE A 115 20.73 -5.22 2.66
N GLY A 116 19.64 -4.47 2.48
CA GLY A 116 18.71 -4.18 3.57
C GLY A 116 17.54 -3.32 3.16
N ALA A 117 16.53 -3.25 4.03
CA ALA A 117 15.40 -2.36 3.90
C ALA A 117 15.12 -1.66 5.23
N VAL A 118 14.95 -0.34 5.20
CA VAL A 118 14.62 0.48 6.36
C VAL A 118 13.28 1.17 6.12
N ARG A 119 12.39 1.11 7.11
CA ARG A 119 11.12 1.82 7.08
C ARG A 119 11.14 2.93 8.11
N ASN A 120 10.73 4.13 7.70
CA ASN A 120 10.52 5.27 8.58
C ASN A 120 9.19 5.95 8.22
N GLY A 121 8.13 5.59 8.94
CA GLY A 121 6.77 6.03 8.66
C GLY A 121 6.34 5.65 7.23
N ARG A 122 6.10 6.67 6.40
CA ARG A 122 5.63 6.51 5.01
C ARG A 122 6.75 6.33 4.00
N ILE A 123 8.00 6.33 4.45
CA ILE A 123 9.18 6.20 3.60
C ILE A 123 9.77 4.81 3.79
N VAL A 124 10.09 4.14 2.68
CA VAL A 124 10.82 2.88 2.67
C VAL A 124 12.06 3.04 1.80
N GLU A 125 13.22 2.74 2.37
CA GLU A 125 14.51 2.74 1.68
C GLU A 125 15.00 1.30 1.53
N PHE A 126 15.24 0.86 0.29
CA PHE A 126 15.93 -0.38 -0.03
C PHE A 126 17.39 -0.07 -0.39
N ARG A 127 18.34 -0.82 0.15
CA ARG A 127 19.73 -0.78 -0.29
C ARG A 127 20.00 -2.05 -1.09
N TRP A 128 20.28 -1.88 -2.38
CA TRP A 128 20.36 -2.96 -3.36
C TRP A 128 21.79 -3.14 -3.84
N ASP A 129 22.27 -4.38 -3.81
CA ASP A 129 23.51 -4.81 -4.47
C ASP A 129 23.19 -5.18 -5.92
N VAL A 130 23.36 -4.20 -6.80
CA VAL A 130 22.97 -4.26 -8.21
C VAL A 130 23.98 -5.14 -8.95
N PRO A 131 23.54 -6.19 -9.65
CA PRO A 131 24.44 -6.99 -10.45
C PRO A 131 25.01 -6.15 -11.61
N PRO A 132 26.26 -6.40 -12.05
CA PRO A 132 26.82 -5.74 -13.22
C PRO A 132 26.04 -6.12 -14.48
N ALA A 133 26.15 -5.29 -15.53
CA ALA A 133 25.53 -5.52 -16.84
C ALA A 133 24.01 -5.79 -16.81
N LEU A 134 23.29 -5.19 -15.86
CA LEU A 134 21.84 -5.34 -15.76
C LEU A 134 21.13 -4.46 -16.79
N LEU A 135 20.12 -5.00 -17.45
CA LEU A 135 19.10 -4.22 -18.15
C LEU A 135 17.73 -4.80 -17.77
N ALA A 136 16.91 -4.00 -17.10
CA ALA A 136 15.67 -4.49 -16.49
C ALA A 136 14.58 -3.42 -16.42
N PHE A 137 13.35 -3.89 -16.21
CA PHE A 137 12.30 -3.06 -15.67
C PHE A 137 12.17 -3.30 -14.18
N PHE A 138 12.05 -2.21 -13.43
CA PHE A 138 11.89 -2.16 -12.00
C PHE A 138 10.47 -1.70 -11.65
N PHE A 139 9.87 -2.27 -10.60
CA PHE A 139 8.67 -1.69 -10.00
C PHE A 139 8.56 -2.07 -8.52
N VAL A 140 7.74 -1.33 -7.79
CA VAL A 140 7.43 -1.61 -6.38
C VAL A 140 5.94 -1.84 -6.18
N ILE A 141 5.62 -2.66 -5.19
CA ILE A 141 4.26 -2.84 -4.68
C ILE A 141 4.24 -2.44 -3.21
N GLY A 142 3.43 -1.45 -2.86
CA GLY A 142 3.17 -1.07 -1.47
C GLY A 142 1.77 -1.48 -1.05
N CYS A 143 1.65 -2.14 0.11
CA CYS A 143 0.37 -2.63 0.63
C CYS A 143 0.09 -2.06 2.01
N THR A 144 -1.12 -1.57 2.23
CA THR A 144 -1.71 -1.45 3.56
C THR A 144 -2.39 -2.77 3.93
N ASN A 145 -3.02 -2.85 5.10
CA ASN A 145 -3.82 -4.02 5.47
C ASN A 145 -5.08 -4.22 4.61
N SER A 146 -5.44 -3.25 3.76
CA SER A 146 -6.72 -3.25 3.03
C SER A 146 -6.59 -3.13 1.51
N ALA A 147 -5.44 -2.67 1.01
CA ALA A 147 -5.23 -2.44 -0.42
C ALA A 147 -3.73 -2.37 -0.75
N CYS A 148 -3.39 -2.67 -2.01
CA CYS A 148 -2.05 -2.53 -2.55
C CYS A 148 -2.05 -1.59 -3.76
N ILE A 149 -0.91 -0.98 -4.02
CA ILE A 149 -0.63 -0.18 -5.22
C ILE A 149 0.68 -0.65 -5.85
N LYS A 150 0.70 -0.75 -7.18
CA LYS A 150 1.91 -1.01 -7.99
C LYS A 150 2.39 0.32 -8.58
N SER A 151 3.69 0.55 -8.64
CA SER A 151 4.25 1.64 -9.44
C SER A 151 4.12 1.36 -10.94
N GLU A 152 4.42 2.38 -11.74
CA GLU A 152 4.82 2.17 -13.13
C GLU A 152 6.08 1.30 -13.22
N ASP A 153 6.31 0.76 -14.41
CA ASP A 153 7.54 0.04 -14.72
C ASP A 153 8.62 1.07 -15.09
N ILE A 154 9.75 1.01 -14.39
CA ILE A 154 10.86 1.96 -14.52
C ILE A 154 12.02 1.25 -15.18
N GLY A 155 12.48 1.74 -16.33
CA GLY A 155 13.67 1.22 -16.99
C GLY A 155 14.93 1.52 -16.16
N VAL A 156 15.73 0.49 -15.89
CA VAL A 156 17.00 0.61 -15.16
C VAL A 156 18.08 -0.20 -15.87
N PHE A 157 19.32 0.26 -15.76
CA PHE A 157 20.48 -0.50 -16.23
C PHE A 157 21.71 -0.29 -15.35
N SER A 158 22.66 -1.22 -15.34
CA SER A 158 24.00 -1.06 -14.79
C SER A 158 25.04 -1.42 -15.83
N GLU A 159 26.23 -0.81 -15.72
CA GLU A 159 27.38 -1.15 -16.56
C GLU A 159 28.11 -2.38 -15.99
N GLU A 160 29.09 -2.88 -16.75
CA GLU A 160 30.02 -3.95 -16.31
C GLU A 160 30.98 -3.48 -15.21
#